data_AF-W4MBE3-F1
#
_entry.id   AF-W4MBE3-F1
#
_cell.length_a   1.000
_cell.length_b   1.000
_cell.length_c   1.000
_cell.angle_alpha   90.00
_cell.angle_beta   90.00
_cell.angle_gamma   90.00
#
_symmetry.space_group_name_H-M   'P 1'
#
loop_
_entity.id
_entity.type
_entity.pdbx_description
1 polymer ?
#
loop_
_entity_poly.entity_id
_entity_poly.type
_entity_poly.pdbx_seq_one_letter_code
_entity_poly.pdbx_strand_id
1 'polypeptide(L)'
;MPTLEIDISKQMLDHLHMELGEFADTMKAMTALKMYELGRLSSHEAATLAGASRGEFLQLLHTHQIHPFEQVDDNGAPTRPVFELPDATVLRLAAMQMPAWQTRRLQELLAQQREGPLSMEEKSELTELLALHDLGLLLKSEAIAEAVRRGIREAGSEA
;
A
#
# COMPACT_ATOMS: atom_id res chain seq x y z
N MET A 1 4.48 8.02 25.92
CA MET A 1 3.76 8.05 24.63
C MET A 1 2.76 9.18 24.68
N PRO A 2 2.66 10.03 23.66
CA PRO A 2 1.62 11.06 23.61
C PRO A 2 0.24 10.40 23.44
N THR A 3 -0.78 10.95 24.10
CA THR A 3 -2.17 10.46 24.06
C THR A 3 -3.05 11.51 23.40
N LEU A 4 -3.90 11.08 22.46
CA LEU A 4 -4.96 11.90 21.87
C LEU A 4 -6.27 11.55 22.57
N GLU A 5 -6.92 12.53 23.18
CA GLU A 5 -8.24 12.40 23.81
C GLU A 5 -9.31 13.00 22.90
N ILE A 6 -10.43 12.29 22.75
CA ILE A 6 -11.57 12.70 21.94
C ILE A 6 -12.82 12.47 22.78
N ASP A 7 -13.67 13.48 22.88
CA ASP A 7 -14.98 13.34 23.53
C ASP A 7 -15.95 12.60 22.62
N ILE A 8 -16.49 11.49 23.12
CA ILE A 8 -17.42 10.64 22.37
C ILE A 8 -18.63 10.35 23.25
N SER A 9 -19.83 10.57 22.69
CA SER A 9 -21.06 10.25 23.40
C SER A 9 -21.29 8.74 23.49
N LYS A 10 -21.79 8.26 24.63
CA LYS A 10 -22.16 6.84 24.79
C LYS A 10 -23.19 6.39 23.75
N GLN A 11 -24.13 7.27 23.40
CA GLN A 11 -25.12 7.03 22.36
C GLN A 11 -24.49 6.66 21.01
N MET A 12 -23.33 7.22 20.67
CA MET A 12 -22.63 6.90 19.43
C MET A 12 -22.07 5.47 19.45
N LEU A 13 -21.46 5.05 20.57
CA LEU A 13 -20.96 3.69 20.74
C LEU A 13 -22.11 2.67 20.68
N ASP A 14 -23.25 3.00 21.32
CA ASP A 14 -24.45 2.16 21.27
C ASP A 14 -24.99 1.99 19.84
N HIS A 15 -24.98 3.06 19.02
CA HIS A 15 -25.39 2.99 17.61
C HIS A 15 -24.42 2.19 16.72
N LEU A 16 -23.12 2.26 17.03
CA LEU A 16 -22.09 1.52 16.31
C LEU A 16 -22.03 0.05 16.74
N HIS A 17 -22.72 -0.32 17.82
CA HIS A 17 -22.63 -1.63 18.46
C HIS A 17 -21.19 -2.01 18.80
N MET A 18 -20.40 -1.04 19.26
CA MET A 18 -18.98 -1.21 19.58
C MET A 18 -18.71 -0.81 21.01
N GLU A 19 -17.84 -1.58 21.67
CA GLU A 19 -17.23 -1.17 22.93
C GLU A 19 -16.18 -0.07 22.69
N LEU A 20 -15.89 0.74 23.70
CA LEU A 20 -14.95 1.87 23.58
C LEU A 20 -13.56 1.44 23.09
N GLY A 21 -13.08 0.27 23.54
CA GLY A 21 -11.78 -0.28 23.12
C GLY A 21 -11.75 -0.64 21.63
N GLU A 22 -12.78 -1.33 21.15
CA GLU A 22 -12.93 -1.71 19.73
C GLU A 22 -13.05 -0.47 18.84
N PHE A 23 -13.82 0.53 19.28
CA PHE A 23 -13.92 1.80 18.59
C PHE A 23 -12.56 2.52 18.54
N ALA A 24 -11.80 2.53 19.64
CA ALA A 24 -10.49 3.17 19.68
C ALA A 24 -9.47 2.48 18.75
N ASP A 25 -9.50 1.15 18.66
CA ASP A 25 -8.66 0.39 17.73
C ASP A 25 -9.06 0.64 16.27
N THR A 26 -10.37 0.68 16.00
CA THR A 26 -10.90 1.04 14.68
C THR A 26 -10.46 2.46 14.28
N MET A 27 -10.57 3.44 15.18
CA MET A 27 -10.13 4.81 14.92
C MET A 27 -8.63 4.91 14.70
N LYS A 28 -7.81 4.15 15.44
CA LYS A 28 -6.36 4.06 15.21
C LYS A 28 -6.05 3.55 13.80
N ALA A 29 -6.67 2.44 13.39
CA ALA A 29 -6.51 1.88 12.06
C ALA A 29 -6.96 2.86 10.97
N MET A 30 -8.15 3.45 11.10
CA MET A 30 -8.68 4.41 10.12
C MET A 30 -7.84 5.68 10.04
N THR A 31 -7.28 6.16 11.16
CA THR A 31 -6.38 7.31 11.17
C THR A 31 -5.08 6.99 10.45
N ALA A 32 -4.48 5.84 10.73
CA ALA A 32 -3.28 5.39 10.03
C ALA A 32 -3.49 5.26 8.53
N LEU A 33 -4.59 4.61 8.14
CA LEU A 33 -5.00 4.46 6.75
C LEU A 33 -5.19 5.82 6.07
N LYS A 34 -5.93 6.75 6.70
CA LYS A 34 -6.19 8.07 6.11
C LYS A 34 -4.93 8.93 6.04
N MET A 35 -4.07 8.90 7.05
CA MET A 35 -2.82 9.66 7.03
C MET A 35 -1.85 9.13 5.98
N TYR A 36 -1.84 7.81 5.75
CA TYR A 36 -1.09 7.19 4.67
C TYR A 36 -1.68 7.54 3.29
N GLU A 37 -3.00 7.47 3.12
CA GLU A 37 -3.74 7.94 1.92
C GLU A 37 -3.61 9.46 1.71
N LEU A 38 -3.14 10.23 2.69
CA LEU A 38 -2.87 11.67 2.51
C LEU A 38 -1.36 11.94 2.34
N GLY A 39 -0.53 10.89 2.32
CA GLY A 39 0.93 10.96 2.21
C GLY A 39 1.58 11.69 3.39
N ARG A 40 0.88 11.75 4.54
CA ARG A 40 1.38 12.38 5.77
C ARG A 40 2.21 11.42 6.61
N LEU A 41 1.97 10.11 6.45
CA LEU A 41 2.74 9.05 7.09
C LEU A 41 3.26 8.08 6.03
N SER A 42 4.46 7.55 6.23
CA SER A 42 4.96 6.40 5.48
C SER A 42 4.21 5.11 5.85
N SER A 43 4.35 4.05 5.05
CA SER A 43 3.72 2.75 5.35
C SER A 43 4.18 2.14 6.69
N HIS A 44 5.43 2.38 7.10
CA HIS A 44 5.96 1.90 8.37
C HIS A 44 5.42 2.70 9.58
N GLU A 45 5.37 4.02 9.46
CA GLU A 45 4.80 4.89 10.50
C GLU A 45 3.29 4.69 10.64
N ALA A 46 2.59 4.51 9.53
CA ALA A 46 1.15 4.20 9.53
C ALA A 46 0.87 2.82 10.12
N ALA A 47 1.66 1.79 9.79
CA ALA A 47 1.55 0.47 10.45
C ALA A 47 1.78 0.57 11.96
N THR A 48 2.78 1.36 12.38
CA THR A 48 3.07 1.61 13.81
C THR A 48 1.90 2.32 14.51
N LEU A 49 1.29 3.32 13.86
CA LEU A 49 0.11 4.02 14.37
C LEU A 49 -1.12 3.10 14.44
N ALA A 50 -1.28 2.20 13.48
CA ALA A 50 -2.33 1.18 13.48
C ALA A 50 -2.10 0.08 14.53
N GLY A 51 -0.93 0.02 15.16
CA GLY A 51 -0.56 -1.07 16.05
C GLY A 51 -0.40 -2.42 15.33
N ALA A 52 -0.10 -2.39 14.03
CA ALA A 52 -0.01 -3.55 13.17
C ALA A 52 1.40 -3.74 12.62
N SER A 53 1.76 -4.96 12.23
CA SER A 53 2.94 -5.17 11.41
C SER A 53 2.76 -4.53 10.03
N ARG A 54 3.86 -4.27 9.31
CA ARG A 54 3.80 -3.69 7.97
C ARG A 54 2.97 -4.55 7.00
N GLY A 55 3.07 -5.88 7.09
CA GLY A 55 2.28 -6.79 6.25
C GLY A 55 0.78 -6.72 6.53
N GLU A 56 0.40 -6.70 7.81
CA GLU A 56 -1.00 -6.54 8.22
C GLU A 56 -1.56 -5.18 7.80
N PHE A 57 -0.75 -4.12 7.86
CA PHE A 57 -1.16 -2.80 7.39
C PHE A 57 -1.41 -2.76 5.87
N LEU A 58 -0.57 -3.45 5.08
CA LEU A 58 -0.81 -3.60 3.64
C LEU A 58 -2.11 -4.38 3.36
N GLN A 59 -2.41 -5.39 4.19
CA GLN A 59 -3.67 -6.12 4.11
C GLN A 59 -4.86 -5.20 4.46
N LEU A 60 -4.73 -4.32 5.46
CA LEU A 60 -5.75 -3.33 5.81
C LEU A 60 -6.01 -2.34 4.67
N LEU A 61 -4.97 -1.87 3.98
CA LEU A 61 -5.13 -1.02 2.79
C LEU A 61 -5.95 -1.72 1.71
N HIS A 62 -5.70 -3.01 1.49
CA HIS A 62 -6.47 -3.82 0.56
C HIS A 62 -7.93 -4.00 1.01
N THR A 63 -8.15 -4.38 2.27
CA THR A 63 -9.49 -4.57 2.86
C THR A 63 -10.34 -3.30 2.81
N HIS A 64 -9.73 -2.14 3.02
CA HIS A 64 -10.40 -0.85 3.02
C HIS A 64 -10.34 -0.11 1.66
N GLN A 65 -9.80 -0.74 0.62
CA GLN A 65 -9.72 -0.20 -0.75
C GLN A 65 -9.01 1.16 -0.82
N ILE A 66 -7.92 1.31 -0.08
CA ILE A 66 -7.13 2.54 -0.02
C ILE A 66 -5.92 2.42 -0.94
N HIS A 67 -5.82 3.37 -1.87
CA HIS A 67 -4.88 3.30 -2.98
C HIS A 67 -3.78 4.40 -2.87
N PRO A 68 -2.48 4.05 -2.80
CA PRO A 68 -1.45 4.99 -2.36
C PRO A 68 -0.46 5.39 -3.47
N PHE A 69 -0.69 6.60 -4.02
CA PHE A 69 0.27 7.66 -4.38
C PHE A 69 1.45 7.39 -5.38
N GLU A 70 2.06 8.41 -6.02
CA GLU A 70 2.82 8.29 -7.29
C GLU A 70 4.14 9.07 -7.45
N GLN A 71 4.45 10.19 -6.76
CA GLN A 71 5.81 10.73 -7.00
C GLN A 71 6.83 9.90 -6.25
N VAL A 72 7.61 9.14 -7.00
CA VAL A 72 8.82 8.50 -6.52
C VAL A 72 9.86 9.54 -6.13
N ASP A 73 10.32 9.51 -4.88
CA ASP A 73 11.53 10.21 -4.47
C ASP A 73 12.78 9.64 -5.19
N ASP A 74 13.96 10.20 -4.92
CA ASP A 74 15.23 9.74 -5.52
C ASP A 74 15.54 8.25 -5.24
N ASN A 75 14.77 7.60 -4.35
CA ASN A 75 14.88 6.19 -3.96
C ASN A 75 13.72 5.31 -4.46
N GLY A 76 12.73 5.86 -5.18
CA GLY A 76 11.62 5.09 -5.73
C GLY A 76 10.36 4.95 -4.85
N ALA A 77 10.17 5.80 -3.82
CA ALA A 77 8.99 5.73 -2.93
C ALA A 77 7.90 6.76 -3.28
N PRO A 78 6.61 6.37 -3.40
CA PRO A 78 5.52 7.25 -3.87
C PRO A 78 5.07 8.38 -2.90
N THR A 79 4.67 9.55 -3.43
CA THR A 79 4.34 10.75 -2.62
C THR A 79 3.05 11.55 -2.97
N ARG A 80 2.23 11.23 -4.01
CA ARG A 80 0.90 11.87 -4.29
C ARG A 80 -0.14 11.00 -5.01
N PRO A 81 -1.47 11.08 -4.78
CA PRO A 81 -2.45 10.10 -5.30
C PRO A 81 -2.59 10.04 -6.83
N VAL A 82 -2.64 8.81 -7.39
CA VAL A 82 -3.55 8.35 -8.48
C VAL A 82 -4.23 9.43 -9.36
N PHE A 83 -5.30 9.96 -8.81
CA PHE A 83 -6.22 10.86 -9.51
C PHE A 83 -5.67 12.28 -9.72
N GLU A 84 -4.63 12.69 -8.99
CA GLU A 84 -4.01 14.03 -9.10
C GLU A 84 -2.88 14.09 -10.12
N LEU A 85 -2.57 12.97 -10.75
CA LEU A 85 -1.39 12.83 -11.60
C LEU A 85 -1.68 13.28 -13.02
N PRO A 86 -0.67 13.79 -13.74
CA PRO A 86 -0.80 14.05 -15.18
C PRO A 86 -1.08 12.77 -15.98
N ASP A 87 -1.86 12.87 -17.05
CA ASP A 87 -2.21 11.74 -17.94
C ASP A 87 -0.98 10.97 -18.42
N ALA A 88 0.11 11.67 -18.73
CA ALA A 88 1.37 11.06 -19.15
C ALA A 88 1.97 10.14 -18.07
N THR A 89 1.85 10.52 -16.79
CA THR A 89 2.38 9.71 -15.68
C THR A 89 1.47 8.52 -15.40
N VAL A 90 0.15 8.73 -15.41
CA VAL A 90 -0.85 7.65 -15.31
C VAL A 90 -0.63 6.61 -16.40
N LEU A 91 -0.44 7.02 -17.66
CA LEU A 91 -0.16 6.09 -18.76
C LEU A 91 1.18 5.37 -18.58
N ARG A 92 2.21 6.05 -18.07
CA ARG A 92 3.53 5.45 -17.80
C ARG A 92 3.45 4.38 -16.71
N LEU A 93 2.74 4.64 -15.61
CA LEU A 93 2.50 3.64 -14.57
C LEU A 93 1.63 2.48 -15.07
N ALA A 94 0.60 2.79 -15.86
CA ALA A 94 -0.28 1.77 -16.42
C ALA A 94 0.45 0.83 -17.40
N ALA A 95 1.52 1.34 -18.03
CA ALA A 95 2.44 0.59 -18.90
C ALA A 95 3.68 0.04 -18.16
N MET A 96 3.76 0.20 -16.83
CA MET A 96 4.92 -0.24 -16.06
C MET A 96 5.15 -1.74 -16.23
N GLN A 97 6.37 -2.09 -16.58
CA GLN A 97 6.90 -3.44 -16.55
C GLN A 97 7.99 -3.49 -15.48
N MET A 98 7.95 -4.52 -14.62
CA MET A 98 9.01 -4.76 -13.66
C MET A 98 10.34 -4.94 -14.42
N PRO A 99 11.45 -4.34 -13.95
CA PRO A 99 12.75 -4.58 -14.57
C PRO A 99 13.04 -6.09 -14.66
N ALA A 100 13.45 -6.57 -15.83
CA ALA A 100 13.62 -8.01 -16.06
C ALA A 100 14.62 -8.66 -15.08
N TRP A 101 15.60 -7.89 -14.59
CA TRP A 101 16.56 -8.35 -13.57
C TRP A 101 15.90 -8.57 -12.21
N GLN A 102 14.93 -7.74 -11.84
CA GLN A 102 14.20 -7.82 -10.58
C GLN A 102 13.29 -9.05 -10.56
N THR A 103 12.57 -9.29 -11.66
CA THR A 103 11.75 -10.50 -11.85
C THR A 103 12.59 -11.77 -11.82
N ARG A 104 13.74 -11.77 -12.50
CA ARG A 104 14.66 -12.92 -12.49
C ARG A 104 15.20 -13.20 -11.09
N ARG A 105 15.63 -12.17 -10.36
CA ARG A 105 16.16 -12.31 -9.01
C ARG A 105 15.12 -12.82 -8.01
N LEU A 106 13.88 -12.31 -8.11
CA LEU A 106 12.75 -12.80 -7.34
C LEU A 106 12.48 -14.29 -7.61
N GLN A 107 12.49 -14.71 -8.88
CA GLN A 107 12.31 -16.12 -9.26
C GLN A 107 13.42 -17.03 -8.71
N GLU A 108 14.68 -16.57 -8.75
CA GLU A 108 15.83 -17.30 -8.19
C GLU A 108 15.68 -17.51 -6.68
N LEU A 109 15.38 -16.46 -5.92
CA LEU A 109 15.23 -16.54 -4.46
C LEU A 109 14.04 -17.42 -4.04
N LEU A 110 12.91 -17.34 -4.78
CA LEU A 110 11.75 -18.20 -4.55
C LEU A 110 12.04 -19.66 -4.89
N ALA A 111 12.85 -19.94 -5.91
CA ALA A 111 13.30 -21.29 -6.24
C ALA A 111 14.23 -21.84 -5.16
N GLN A 112 15.21 -21.05 -4.72
CA GLN A 112 16.14 -21.42 -3.64
C GLN A 112 15.41 -21.69 -2.32
N GLN A 113 14.38 -20.90 -1.97
CA GLN A 113 13.56 -21.12 -0.78
C GLN A 113 12.81 -22.46 -0.80
N ARG A 114 12.46 -22.97 -1.98
CA ARG A 114 11.82 -24.30 -2.14
C ARG A 114 12.80 -25.45 -1.99
N GLU A 115 14.08 -25.21 -2.30
CA GLU A 115 15.16 -26.20 -2.23
C GLU A 115 15.84 -26.24 -0.86
N GLY A 116 15.71 -25.19 -0.05
CA GLY A 116 16.26 -25.14 1.30
C GLY A 116 16.07 -23.79 1.99
N PRO A 117 16.49 -23.66 3.26
CA PRO A 117 16.40 -22.39 3.97
C PRO A 117 17.36 -21.36 3.39
N LEU A 118 16.82 -20.23 2.94
CA LEU A 118 17.59 -19.05 2.57
C LEU A 118 18.45 -18.53 3.74
N SER A 119 19.60 -17.95 3.42
CA SER A 119 20.40 -17.16 4.36
C SER A 119 19.62 -15.92 4.84
N MET A 120 20.11 -15.26 5.89
CA MET A 120 19.45 -14.06 6.42
C MET A 120 19.50 -12.89 5.41
N GLU A 121 20.59 -12.77 4.65
CA GLU A 121 20.74 -11.76 3.60
C GLU A 121 19.75 -12.01 2.46
N GLU A 122 19.64 -13.25 1.98
CA GLU A 122 18.69 -13.64 0.93
C GLU A 122 17.22 -13.50 1.39
N LYS A 123 16.91 -13.73 2.66
CA LYS A 123 15.58 -13.49 3.23
C LYS A 123 15.24 -12.00 3.25
N SER A 124 16.19 -11.14 3.60
CA SER A 124 16.01 -9.68 3.56
C SER A 124 15.77 -9.22 2.13
N GLU A 125 16.61 -9.67 1.19
CA GLU A 125 16.49 -9.35 -0.23
C GLU A 125 15.14 -9.82 -0.81
N LEU A 126 14.73 -11.06 -0.50
CA LEU A 126 13.44 -11.59 -0.95
C LEU A 126 12.27 -10.76 -0.40
N THR A 127 12.34 -10.34 0.86
CA THR A 127 11.31 -9.51 1.50
C THR A 127 11.19 -8.15 0.83
N GLU A 128 12.31 -7.52 0.52
CA GLU A 128 12.34 -6.23 -0.20
C GLU A 128 11.82 -6.36 -1.64
N LEU A 129 12.22 -7.42 -2.34
CA LEU A 129 11.75 -7.69 -3.71
C LEU A 129 10.26 -7.97 -3.77
N LEU A 130 9.71 -8.75 -2.83
CA LEU A 130 8.27 -8.99 -2.71
C LEU A 130 7.50 -7.71 -2.40
N ALA A 131 8.00 -6.90 -1.46
CA ALA A 131 7.37 -5.62 -1.12
C ALA A 131 7.35 -4.63 -2.30
N LEU A 132 8.44 -4.55 -3.07
CA LEU A 132 8.52 -3.73 -4.28
C LEU A 132 7.62 -4.26 -5.40
N HIS A 133 7.54 -5.57 -5.55
CA HIS A 133 6.67 -6.23 -6.52
C HIS A 133 5.19 -5.94 -6.24
N ASP A 134 4.75 -6.12 -5.00
CA ASP A 134 3.34 -5.94 -4.61
C ASP A 134 2.92 -4.47 -4.74
N LEU A 135 3.80 -3.55 -4.34
CA LEU A 135 3.60 -2.12 -4.56
C LEU A 135 3.54 -1.77 -6.05
N GLY A 136 4.43 -2.34 -6.86
CA GLY A 136 4.45 -2.13 -8.31
C GLY A 136 3.17 -2.62 -9.01
N LEU A 137 2.65 -3.79 -8.62
CA LEU A 137 1.37 -4.31 -9.12
C LEU A 137 0.20 -3.42 -8.71
N LEU A 138 0.17 -2.96 -7.47
CA LEU A 138 -0.89 -2.10 -6.95
C LEU A 138 -0.94 -0.77 -7.73
N LEU A 139 0.20 -0.09 -7.87
CA LEU A 139 0.32 1.16 -8.62
C LEU A 139 -0.06 1.00 -10.09
N LYS A 140 0.36 -0.11 -10.72
CA LYS A 140 -0.04 -0.41 -12.10
C LYS A 140 -1.56 -0.58 -12.19
N SER A 141 -2.17 -1.36 -11.30
CA SER A 141 -3.62 -1.62 -11.33
C SER A 141 -4.44 -0.34 -11.17
N GLU A 142 -3.99 0.57 -10.30
CA GLU A 142 -4.63 1.85 -10.04
C GLU A 142 -4.48 2.82 -11.22
N ALA A 143 -3.28 2.90 -11.80
CA ALA A 143 -3.02 3.71 -12.99
C ALA A 143 -3.82 3.21 -14.21
N ILE A 144 -4.03 1.90 -14.34
CA ILE A 144 -4.92 1.33 -15.35
C ILE A 144 -6.37 1.77 -15.13
N ALA A 145 -6.87 1.64 -13.90
CA ALA A 145 -8.24 2.03 -13.56
C ALA A 145 -8.47 3.52 -13.82
N GLU A 146 -7.51 4.36 -13.44
CA GLU A 146 -7.55 5.80 -13.66
C GLU A 146 -7.47 6.18 -15.14
N ALA A 147 -6.61 5.51 -15.92
CA ALA A 147 -6.52 5.72 -17.37
C ALA A 147 -7.84 5.39 -18.08
N VAL A 148 -8.51 4.31 -17.67
CA VAL A 148 -9.84 3.95 -18.19
C VAL A 148 -10.89 4.97 -17.76
N ARG A 149 -10.88 5.40 -16.50
CA ARG A 149 -11.80 6.43 -15.97
C ARG A 149 -11.71 7.75 -16.75
N ARG A 150 -10.50 8.15 -17.16
CA ARG A 150 -10.26 9.37 -17.95
C ARG A 150 -10.54 9.19 -19.44
N GLY A 151 -10.80 7.97 -19.91
CA GLY A 151 -10.97 7.68 -21.34
C GLY A 151 -9.68 7.78 -22.16
N ILE A 152 -8.51 7.81 -21.50
CA ILE A 152 -7.19 7.85 -22.15
C ILE A 152 -6.64 6.45 -22.45
N ARG A 153 -7.36 5.39 -22.02
CA ARG A 153 -7.09 3.99 -22.37
C ARG A 153 -8.39 3.18 -22.44
N GLU A 154 -8.47 2.22 -23.36
CA GLU A 154 -9.62 1.31 -23.45
C GLU A 154 -9.60 0.23 -22.36
N ALA A 155 -10.77 -0.11 -21.85
CA ALA A 155 -10.95 -1.23 -20.93
C ALA A 155 -10.61 -2.55 -21.65
N GLY A 156 -9.61 -3.28 -21.15
CA GLY A 156 -9.16 -4.54 -21.75
C GLY A 156 -8.04 -4.41 -22.79
N SER A 157 -7.48 -3.21 -23.01
CA SER A 157 -6.21 -3.08 -23.73
C SER A 157 -5.09 -3.67 -22.86
N GLU A 158 -4.72 -4.91 -23.13
CA GLU A 158 -3.46 -5.51 -22.68
C GLU A 158 -2.29 -4.77 -23.36
N ALA A 159 -1.24 -4.50 -22.59
CA ALA A 159 0.08 -4.10 -23.05
C ALA A 159 1.05 -5.24 -22.75
#